data_AF-W9XEN2-F1
#
_entry.id   AF-W9XEN2-F1
#
_cell.length_a   1.000
_cell.length_b   1.000
_cell.length_c   1.000
_cell.angle_alpha   90.00
_cell.angle_beta   90.00
_cell.angle_gamma   90.00
#
_symmetry.space_group_name_H-M   'P 1'
#
loop_
_entity.id
_entity.type
_entity.pdbx_description
1 polymer ?
#
loop_
_entity_poly.entity_id
_entity_poly.type
_entity_poly.pdbx_seq_one_letter_code
_entity_poly.pdbx_strand_id
1 'polypeptide(L)'
;MSAAASPSPSEGESKRSEVSYRFCQECSNLLYPKEDRATSTLLYICKACHATSQHDSACTYRQQLGANVQETAGTTADVAHDPTVGSAFPELPPLCTLCGEPLRCNKCGDI
;
A
#
# COMPACT_ATOMS: atom_id res chain seq x y z
N MET A 1 13.49 25.95 25.79
CA MET A 1 13.61 24.72 24.99
C MET A 1 12.46 24.69 24.01
N SER A 2 12.71 24.92 22.72
CA SER A 2 11.67 24.97 21.69
C SER A 2 11.34 23.56 21.23
N ALA A 3 10.08 23.15 21.36
CA ALA A 3 9.61 21.86 20.84
C ALA A 3 9.51 21.93 19.31
N ALA A 4 10.10 20.95 18.62
CA ALA A 4 9.95 20.78 17.19
C ALA A 4 8.49 20.40 16.88
N ALA A 5 7.84 21.16 16.00
CA ALA A 5 6.52 20.83 15.49
C ALA A 5 6.63 19.65 14.52
N SER A 6 5.86 18.60 14.76
CA SER A 6 5.70 17.46 13.85
C SER A 6 5.09 17.91 12.52
N PRO A 7 5.53 17.38 11.37
CA PRO A 7 4.91 17.71 10.10
C PRO A 7 3.50 17.09 10.03
N SER A 8 2.51 17.92 9.66
CA SER A 8 1.13 17.53 9.38
C SER A 8 1.06 16.58 8.16
N PRO A 9 0.13 15.62 8.10
CA PRO A 9 -0.07 14.82 6.89
C PRO A 9 -0.63 15.76 5.82
N SER A 10 0.11 15.91 4.71
CA SER A 10 -0.38 16.69 3.58
C SER A 10 -1.50 15.91 2.89
N GLU A 11 -2.73 16.43 2.98
CA GLU A 11 -3.87 16.00 2.16
C GLU A 11 -3.55 16.30 0.69
N GLY A 12 -3.21 15.25 -0.05
CA GLY A 12 -2.77 15.34 -1.43
C GLY A 12 -1.82 14.22 -1.83
N GLU A 13 -2.04 13.00 -1.32
CA GLU A 13 -1.30 11.82 -1.77
C GLU A 13 -1.78 11.46 -3.18
N SER A 14 -1.28 12.20 -4.18
CA SER A 14 -1.27 11.74 -5.57
C SER A 14 -0.72 10.32 -5.51
N LYS A 15 -1.51 9.31 -5.90
CA LYS A 15 -1.10 7.89 -6.00
C LYS A 15 0.31 7.84 -6.59
N ARG A 16 1.30 7.82 -5.70
CA ARG A 16 2.68 8.09 -6.08
C ARG A 16 3.12 6.85 -6.78
N SER A 17 3.47 6.99 -8.06
CA SER A 17 3.69 5.91 -9.03
C SER A 17 4.27 4.66 -8.38
N GLU A 18 3.44 3.64 -8.25
CA GLU A 18 3.85 2.32 -7.82
C GLU A 18 4.80 1.74 -8.88
N VAL A 19 5.98 1.30 -8.44
CA VAL A 19 6.97 0.70 -9.33
C VAL A 19 6.57 -0.76 -9.52
N SER A 20 6.04 -1.09 -10.70
CA SER A 20 5.63 -2.45 -11.05
C SER A 20 6.78 -3.21 -11.73
N TYR A 21 7.11 -4.38 -11.20
CA TYR A 21 8.04 -5.31 -11.86
C TYR A 21 7.38 -5.92 -13.09
N ARG A 22 8.18 -6.08 -14.16
CA ARG A 22 7.72 -6.59 -15.45
C ARG A 22 8.54 -7.79 -15.90
N PHE A 23 7.89 -8.68 -16.63
CA PHE A 23 8.47 -9.92 -17.12
C PHE A 23 8.45 -9.96 -18.65
N CYS A 24 9.48 -10.53 -19.24
CA CYS A 24 9.61 -10.71 -20.67
C CYS A 24 8.53 -11.69 -21.17
N GLN A 25 7.87 -11.35 -22.28
CA GLN A 25 6.81 -12.20 -22.85
C GLN A 25 7.34 -13.51 -23.46
N GLU A 26 8.63 -13.57 -23.81
CA GLU A 26 9.22 -14.74 -24.47
C GLU A 26 9.72 -15.80 -23.48
N CYS A 27 10.36 -15.36 -22.39
CA CYS A 27 11.07 -16.25 -21.46
C CYS A 27 10.71 -16.02 -19.99
N SER A 28 9.74 -15.16 -19.70
CA SER A 28 9.25 -14.84 -18.34
C SER A 28 10.33 -14.38 -17.36
N ASN A 29 11.49 -13.93 -17.86
CA ASN A 29 12.55 -13.35 -17.05
C ASN A 29 12.27 -11.89 -16.70
N LEU A 30 12.87 -11.41 -15.60
CA LEU A 30 12.77 -10.01 -15.18
C LEU A 30 13.34 -9.07 -16.25
N LEU A 31 12.58 -8.02 -16.58
CA LEU A 31 13.02 -6.97 -17.48
C LEU A 31 13.77 -5.86 -16.71
N TYR A 32 14.83 -5.32 -17.34
CA TYR A 32 15.68 -4.29 -16.74
C TYR A 32 15.56 -2.96 -17.49
N PRO A 33 15.52 -1.81 -16.79
CA PRO A 33 15.46 -0.51 -17.44
C PRO A 33 16.75 -0.23 -18.25
N LYS A 34 16.59 0.32 -19.44
CA LYS A 34 17.65 0.70 -20.39
C LYS A 34 17.24 1.96 -21.14
N GLU A 35 18.13 2.94 -21.25
CA GLU A 35 17.91 4.13 -22.06
C GLU A 35 18.14 3.84 -23.56
N ASP A 36 17.23 4.29 -24.43
CA ASP A 36 17.51 4.48 -25.85
C ASP A 36 18.01 5.91 -26.09
N ARG A 37 19.31 6.04 -26.40
CA ARG A 37 19.97 7.33 -26.59
C ARG A 37 19.52 8.09 -27.84
N ALA A 38 18.98 7.41 -28.84
CA ALA A 38 18.52 8.08 -30.06
C ALA A 38 17.23 8.86 -29.82
N THR A 39 16.33 8.30 -29.02
CA THR A 39 15.02 8.90 -28.73
C THR A 39 14.94 9.51 -27.34
N SER A 40 15.97 9.32 -26.49
CA SER A 40 15.98 9.69 -25.07
C SER A 40 14.78 9.11 -24.31
N THR A 41 14.40 7.87 -24.62
CA THR A 41 13.27 7.18 -24.00
C THR A 41 13.72 6.03 -23.10
N LEU A 42 12.93 5.74 -22.07
CA LEU A 42 13.13 4.59 -21.19
C LEU A 42 12.55 3.34 -21.84
N LEU A 43 13.41 2.36 -22.09
CA LEU A 43 13.05 1.02 -22.52
C LEU A 43 13.31 0.02 -21.39
N TYR A 44 12.75 -1.17 -21.56
CA TYR A 44 13.04 -2.33 -20.72
C TYR A 44 13.59 -3.45 -21.59
N ILE A 45 14.68 -4.08 -21.16
CA ILE A 45 15.37 -5.15 -21.89
C ILE A 45 15.46 -6.43 -21.06
N CYS A 46 15.23 -7.56 -21.70
CA CYS A 46 15.52 -8.87 -21.14
C CYS A 46 17.01 -9.18 -21.28
N LYS A 47 17.69 -9.53 -20.18
CA LYS A 47 19.11 -9.92 -20.23
C LYS A 47 19.33 -11.30 -20.87
N ALA A 48 18.32 -12.16 -20.88
CA ALA A 48 18.43 -13.53 -21.38
C ALA A 48 18.23 -13.64 -22.90
N CYS A 49 17.21 -12.97 -23.45
CA CYS A 49 16.87 -13.06 -24.88
C CYS A 49 17.03 -11.75 -25.66
N HIS A 50 17.43 -10.65 -24.99
CA HIS A 50 17.61 -9.32 -25.60
C HIS A 50 16.35 -8.66 -26.17
N ALA A 51 15.16 -9.24 -25.98
CA ALA A 51 13.90 -8.60 -26.30
C ALA A 51 13.72 -7.28 -25.53
N THR A 52 13.15 -6.27 -26.20
CA THR A 52 12.93 -4.92 -25.67
C THR A 52 11.45 -4.54 -25.67
N SER A 53 11.02 -3.79 -24.67
CA SER A 53 9.65 -3.25 -24.55
C SER A 53 9.66 -1.78 -24.11
N GLN A 54 8.72 -0.99 -24.62
CA GLN A 54 8.50 0.42 -24.19
C GLN A 54 7.63 0.48 -22.93
N HIS A 55 7.73 1.58 -22.17
CA HIS A 55 6.95 1.75 -20.93
C HIS A 55 6.51 3.20 -20.68
N ASP A 56 5.36 3.35 -20.02
CA ASP A 56 4.70 4.63 -19.77
C ASP A 56 5.22 5.35 -18.51
N SER A 57 5.62 4.60 -17.48
CA SER A 57 6.15 5.18 -16.25
C SER A 57 7.67 5.35 -16.30
N ALA A 58 8.14 6.52 -15.90
CA ALA A 58 9.56 6.87 -15.78
C ALA A 58 10.20 6.46 -14.43
N CYS A 59 9.39 6.04 -13.45
CA CYS A 59 9.88 5.67 -12.13
C CYS A 59 10.39 4.22 -12.13
N THR A 60 11.72 4.04 -12.11
CA THR A 60 12.38 2.72 -12.13
C THR A 60 12.65 2.16 -10.74
N TYR A 61 12.81 3.03 -9.75
CA TYR A 61 13.08 2.65 -8.37
C TYR A 61 12.46 3.66 -7.41
N ARG A 62 11.91 3.15 -6.31
CA ARG A 62 11.40 3.97 -5.22
C ARG A 62 11.72 3.28 -3.89
N GLN A 63 12.47 3.97 -3.05
CA GLN A 63 12.65 3.58 -1.66
C GLN A 63 11.59 4.28 -0.80
N GLN A 64 10.80 3.52 -0.07
CA GLN A 64 9.83 4.04 0.88
C GLN A 64 10.33 3.75 2.29
N LEU A 65 10.81 4.80 2.98
CA LEU A 65 11.43 4.72 4.31
C LEU A 65 10.43 4.74 5.48
N GLY A 66 9.17 5.11 5.19
CA GLY A 66 8.05 4.99 6.10
C GLY A 66 7.00 4.15 5.42
N ALA A 67 6.93 2.87 5.77
CA ALA A 67 5.87 2.05 5.28
C ALA A 67 4.58 2.50 6.01
N ASN A 68 3.67 3.14 5.28
CA ASN A 68 2.27 2.76 5.43
C ASN A 68 2.22 1.30 4.94
N VAL A 69 2.79 0.37 5.71
CA VAL A 69 2.41 -1.03 5.60
C VAL A 69 0.92 -0.94 5.76
N GLN A 70 0.16 -1.38 4.75
CA GLN A 70 -1.26 -1.58 5.00
C GLN A 70 -1.30 -2.48 6.24
N GLU A 71 -1.76 -1.95 7.38
CA GLU A 71 -2.00 -2.78 8.58
C GLU A 71 -2.95 -3.94 8.27
N THR A 72 -3.52 -3.95 7.07
CA THR A 72 -4.34 -5.01 6.46
C THR A 72 -3.66 -5.67 5.25
N ALA A 73 -2.37 -5.95 5.32
CA ALA A 73 -1.71 -6.79 4.31
C ALA A 73 -2.22 -8.23 4.44
N GLY A 74 -3.14 -8.61 3.55
CA GLY A 74 -3.75 -9.93 3.55
C GLY A 74 -4.79 -10.08 4.64
N THR A 75 -5.88 -9.30 4.60
CA THR A 75 -7.11 -9.62 5.35
C THR A 75 -7.55 -11.03 4.99
N THR A 76 -7.11 -12.02 5.74
CA THR A 76 -7.51 -13.40 5.53
C THR A 76 -8.77 -13.63 6.35
N ALA A 77 -9.79 -14.23 5.72
CA ALA A 77 -11.10 -14.43 6.35
C ALA A 77 -11.05 -15.41 7.55
N ASP A 78 -9.94 -16.13 7.71
CA ASP A 78 -9.64 -17.05 8.79
C ASP A 78 -9.23 -16.36 10.10
N VAL A 79 -8.74 -15.11 10.08
CA VAL A 79 -8.41 -14.34 11.29
C VAL A 79 -9.63 -14.20 12.21
N ALA A 80 -10.83 -14.12 11.64
CA ALA A 80 -12.09 -14.07 12.41
C ALA A 80 -12.39 -15.37 13.19
N HIS A 81 -11.76 -16.48 12.83
CA HIS A 81 -11.93 -17.78 13.47
C HIS A 81 -10.79 -18.11 14.45
N ASP A 82 -9.77 -17.25 14.56
CA ASP A 82 -8.65 -17.45 15.45
C ASP A 82 -9.02 -17.00 16.88
N PRO A 83 -9.19 -17.93 17.84
CA PRO A 83 -9.55 -17.59 19.22
C PRO A 83 -8.43 -16.84 19.96
N THR A 84 -7.21 -16.77 19.42
CA THR A 84 -6.06 -16.08 20.01
C THR A 84 -5.97 -14.60 19.64
N VAL A 85 -6.68 -14.16 18.59
CA VAL A 85 -6.71 -12.75 18.13
C VAL A 85 -7.40 -11.83 19.14
N GLY A 86 -8.05 -12.40 20.16
CA GLY A 86 -8.83 -11.67 21.14
C GLY A 86 -10.12 -11.18 20.50
N SER A 87 -11.26 -11.57 21.05
CA SER A 87 -12.48 -10.82 20.74
C SER A 87 -12.25 -9.38 21.22
N ALA A 88 -12.60 -8.40 20.38
CA ALA A 88 -12.84 -7.05 20.88
C ALA A 88 -13.76 -7.22 22.10
N PHE A 89 -13.21 -6.89 23.27
CA PHE A 89 -13.74 -7.27 24.58
C PHE A 89 -15.27 -7.21 24.60
N PRO A 90 -15.98 -8.27 25.02
CA PRO A 90 -17.40 -8.16 25.33
C PRO A 90 -17.68 -7.16 26.48
N GLU A 91 -16.65 -6.67 27.16
CA GLU A 91 -16.75 -5.69 28.25
C GLU A 91 -16.55 -4.23 27.82
N LEU A 92 -16.17 -3.95 26.57
CA LEU A 92 -16.21 -2.57 26.08
C LEU A 92 -17.53 -2.35 25.33
N PRO A 93 -18.40 -1.42 25.80
CA PRO A 93 -19.59 -1.06 25.06
C PRO A 93 -19.18 -0.62 23.65
N PRO A 94 -20.01 -0.88 22.62
CA PRO A 94 -19.69 -0.44 21.27
C PRO A 94 -19.61 1.09 21.27
N LEU A 95 -18.42 1.68 21.18
CA LEU A 95 -18.24 3.13 21.19
C LEU A 95 -18.29 3.68 19.76
N CYS A 96 -18.88 4.86 19.59
CA CYS A 96 -18.81 5.61 18.35
C CYS A 96 -17.37 6.02 18.08
N THR A 97 -16.80 5.61 16.95
CA THR A 97 -15.40 5.92 16.58
C THR A 97 -15.16 7.40 16.28
N LEU A 98 -16.22 8.22 16.15
CA LEU A 98 -16.13 9.65 15.90
C LEU A 98 -16.21 10.50 17.17
N CYS A 99 -17.04 10.12 18.15
CA CYS A 99 -17.27 10.91 19.37
C CYS A 99 -16.94 10.18 20.68
N GLY A 100 -16.65 8.87 20.65
CA GLY A 100 -16.29 8.09 21.83
C GLY A 100 -17.46 7.75 22.77
N GLU A 101 -18.70 8.06 22.40
CA GLU A 101 -19.90 7.75 23.19
C GLU A 101 -20.43 6.34 22.89
N PRO A 102 -21.06 5.64 23.85
CA PRO A 102 -21.65 4.32 23.63
C PRO A 102 -22.79 4.36 22.60
N LEU A 103 -22.72 3.46 21.62
CA LEU A 103 -23.76 3.19 20.64
C LEU A 103 -24.94 2.54 21.36
N ARG A 104 -26.13 3.11 21.17
CA ARG A 104 -27.37 2.61 21.75
C ARG A 104 -28.23 1.95 20.67
N CYS A 105 -28.88 0.85 21.01
CA CYS A 105 -29.85 0.22 20.13
C CYS A 105 -31.08 1.12 19.93
N ASN A 106 -31.40 1.50 18.69
CA ASN A 106 -32.55 2.36 18.39
C ASN A 106 -33.93 1.69 18.64
N LYS A 107 -33.96 0.39 18.98
CA LYS A 107 -35.20 -0.33 19.29
C LYS A 107 -35.46 -0.49 20.79
N CYS A 108 -34.43 -0.74 21.59
CA CYS A 108 -34.57 -0.97 23.04
C CYS A 108 -33.87 0.06 23.93
N GLY A 109 -32.99 0.92 23.39
CA GLY A 109 -32.32 2.00 24.12
C GLY A 109 -31.13 1.55 25.00
N ASP A 110 -30.90 0.25 25.09
CA ASP A 110 -29.74 -0.36 25.75
C ASP A 110 -28.44 -0.07 24.99
N ILE A 111 -27.35 0.00 25.75
CA ILE A 111 -25.97 0.13 25.29
C ILE A 111 -25.44 -1.24 24.88
#